data_AF-D3Q6Y2-F1
#
_entry.id   AF-D3Q6Y2-F1
#
_cell.length_a   1.000
_cell.length_b   1.000
_cell.length_c   1.000
_cell.angle_alpha   90.00
_cell.angle_beta   90.00
_cell.angle_gamma   90.00
#
_symmetry.space_group_name_H-M   'P 1'
#
loop_
_entity.id
_entity.type
_entity.pdbx_description
1 polymer ?
#
loop_
_entity_poly.entity_id
_entity_poly.type
_entity_poly.pdbx_seq_one_letter_code
_entity_poly.pdbx_strand_id
1 'polypeptide(L)'
;MTAGEYIEFAAVTKAGNNVERIGEEITDTASRQARHIVEGGRGMTGFSTPSILDTTAGRLSGQTRKLGERAGGTGKGIVTSAKNLNQLDADGASGFRKGHRDVDGDLTW
;
A
#
# COMPACT_ATOMS: atom_id res chain seq x y z
N MET A 1 16.17 -15.75 11.38
CA MET A 1 15.25 -16.51 10.50
C MET A 1 14.96 -17.94 10.96
N THR A 2 14.09 -18.06 11.95
CA THR A 2 13.30 -19.27 12.22
C THR A 2 12.14 -19.37 11.22
N ALA A 3 11.50 -20.54 11.10
CA ALA A 3 10.34 -20.71 10.21
C ALA A 3 9.17 -19.75 10.54
N GLY A 4 9.05 -19.28 11.78
CA GLY A 4 8.05 -18.30 12.21
C GLY A 4 8.27 -16.89 11.66
N GLU A 5 9.52 -16.42 11.63
CA GLU A 5 9.88 -15.07 11.15
C GLU A 5 9.64 -14.91 9.64
N TYR A 6 9.84 -15.97 8.86
CA TYR A 6 9.53 -15.99 7.42
C TYR A 6 8.02 -15.88 7.14
N ILE A 7 7.19 -16.52 7.98
CA ILE A 7 5.73 -16.48 7.85
C ILE A 7 5.21 -15.07 8.13
N GLU A 8 5.76 -14.39 9.13
CA GLU A 8 5.40 -13.01 9.46
C GLU A 8 5.80 -12.02 8.36
N PHE A 9 7.00 -12.13 7.78
CA PHE A 9 7.43 -11.29 6.67
C PHE A 9 6.51 -11.44 5.44
N ALA A 10 6.15 -12.68 5.09
CA ALA A 10 5.25 -12.95 3.97
C ALA A 10 3.84 -12.40 4.23
N ALA A 11 3.34 -12.53 5.47
CA ALA A 11 2.03 -12.02 5.87
C ALA A 11 1.96 -10.48 5.80
N VAL A 12 2.98 -9.78 6.31
CA VAL A 12 3.07 -8.31 6.28
C VAL A 12 3.19 -7.78 4.86
N THR A 13 4.00 -8.41 4.03
CA THR A 13 4.13 -8.05 2.60
C THR A 13 2.80 -8.22 1.87
N LYS A 14 2.09 -9.33 2.11
CA LYS A 14 0.75 -9.58 1.54
C LYS A 14 -0.26 -8.53 2.02
N ALA A 15 -0.22 -8.15 3.29
CA ALA A 15 -1.08 -7.10 3.81
C ALA A 15 -0.81 -5.74 3.13
N GLY A 16 0.46 -5.35 2.97
CA GLY A 16 0.84 -4.12 2.26
C GLY A 16 0.36 -4.10 0.81
N ASN A 17 0.54 -5.19 0.06
CA ASN A 17 0.03 -5.33 -1.31
C ASN A 17 -1.50 -5.24 -1.38
N ASN A 18 -2.21 -5.80 -0.40
CA ASN A 18 -3.67 -5.70 -0.33
C ASN A 18 -4.13 -4.26 -0.08
N VAL A 19 -3.45 -3.52 0.79
CA VAL A 19 -3.76 -2.11 1.06
C VAL A 19 -3.52 -1.25 -0.19
N GLU A 20 -2.46 -1.54 -0.95
CA GLU A 20 -2.19 -0.88 -2.23
C GLU A 20 -3.34 -1.11 -3.22
N ARG A 21 -3.72 -2.38 -3.43
CA ARG A 21 -4.85 -2.75 -4.31
C ARG A 21 -6.17 -2.11 -3.89
N ILE A 22 -6.45 -2.05 -2.59
CA ILE A 22 -7.66 -1.37 -2.07
C ILE A 22 -7.65 0.12 -2.45
N GLY A 23 -6.49 0.78 -2.41
CA GLY A 23 -6.36 2.17 -2.85
C GLY A 23 -6.71 2.38 -4.32
N GLU A 24 -6.30 1.45 -5.19
CA GLU A 24 -6.65 1.43 -6.61
C GLU A 24 -8.16 1.22 -6.81
N GLU A 25 -8.74 0.21 -6.15
CA GLU A 25 -10.17 -0.12 -6.24
C GLU A 25 -11.08 1.02 -5.76
N ILE A 26 -10.67 1.74 -4.71
CA ILE A 26 -11.35 2.93 -4.20
C ILE A 26 -11.38 4.03 -5.27
N THR A 27 -10.25 4.31 -5.92
CA THR A 27 -10.13 5.33 -6.96
C THR A 27 -10.98 4.99 -8.19
N ASP A 28 -10.97 3.73 -8.58
CA ASP A 28 -11.76 3.21 -9.70
C ASP A 28 -13.25 3.28 -9.42
N THR A 29 -13.67 2.89 -8.21
CA THR A 29 -15.07 2.92 -7.80
C THR A 29 -15.62 4.35 -7.80
N ALA A 30 -14.88 5.31 -7.26
CA ALA A 30 -15.30 6.71 -7.31
C ALA A 30 -15.30 7.28 -8.73
N SER A 31 -14.38 6.86 -9.59
CA SER A 31 -14.40 7.28 -11.00
C SER A 31 -15.64 6.78 -11.72
N ARG A 32 -16.09 5.54 -11.44
CA ARG A 32 -17.36 5.00 -11.94
C ARG A 32 -18.57 5.75 -11.37
N GLN A 33 -18.58 6.03 -10.07
CA GLN A 33 -19.67 6.78 -9.43
C GLN A 33 -19.78 8.22 -9.96
N ALA A 34 -18.66 8.91 -10.14
CA ALA A 34 -18.62 10.25 -10.72
C ALA A 34 -19.21 10.27 -12.13
N ARG A 35 -18.90 9.27 -12.98
CA ARG A 35 -19.52 9.14 -14.31
C ARG A 35 -21.03 8.91 -14.20
N HIS A 36 -21.48 8.02 -13.32
CA HIS A 36 -22.90 7.77 -13.10
C HIS A 36 -23.68 9.02 -12.69
N ILE A 37 -23.09 9.87 -11.84
CA ILE A 37 -23.70 11.14 -11.42
C ILE A 37 -23.87 12.10 -12.62
N VAL A 38 -22.83 12.23 -13.45
CA VAL A 38 -22.85 13.12 -14.63
C VAL A 38 -23.81 12.59 -15.70
N GLU A 39 -23.75 11.30 -16.02
CA GLU A 39 -24.60 10.67 -17.04
C GLU A 39 -26.07 10.62 -16.62
N GLY A 40 -26.35 10.24 -15.36
CA GLY A 40 -27.70 10.26 -14.81
C GLY A 40 -28.28 11.68 -14.73
N GLY A 41 -27.44 12.67 -14.46
CA GLY A 41 -27.79 14.09 -14.45
C GLY A 41 -28.22 14.65 -15.80
N ARG A 42 -27.54 14.23 -16.88
CA ARG A 42 -27.83 14.68 -18.26
C ARG A 42 -29.18 14.20 -18.78
N GLY A 43 -29.73 13.11 -18.23
CA GLY A 43 -31.07 12.62 -18.55
C GLY A 43 -32.21 13.42 -17.91
N MET A 44 -31.92 14.25 -16.90
CA MET A 44 -32.91 15.08 -16.22
C MET A 44 -33.00 16.46 -16.89
N THR A 45 -33.75 16.55 -18.00
CA THR A 45 -34.01 17.80 -18.71
C THR A 45 -34.95 18.68 -17.89
N GLY A 46 -34.43 19.65 -17.13
CA GLY A 46 -35.30 20.67 -16.54
C GLY A 46 -34.79 21.45 -15.32
N PHE A 47 -33.62 21.16 -14.79
CA PHE A 47 -33.13 21.88 -13.62
C PHE A 47 -31.69 22.35 -13.84
N SER A 48 -31.27 23.41 -13.14
CA SER A 48 -29.91 23.96 -13.11
C SER A 48 -28.86 22.97 -12.54
N THR A 49 -29.14 21.68 -12.65
CA THR A 49 -28.46 20.49 -12.13
C THR A 49 -27.11 20.19 -12.76
N PRO A 50 -26.83 20.42 -14.07
CA PRO A 50 -25.57 19.98 -14.67
C PRO A 50 -24.34 20.55 -13.95
N SER A 51 -24.35 21.84 -13.59
CA SER A 51 -23.22 22.47 -12.89
C SER A 51 -23.02 21.97 -11.45
N ILE A 52 -24.10 21.66 -10.74
CA ILE A 52 -24.06 21.11 -9.37
C ILE A 52 -23.58 19.66 -9.41
N LEU A 53 -24.05 18.87 -10.38
CA LEU A 53 -23.67 17.47 -10.53
C LEU A 53 -22.22 17.32 -10.98
N ASP A 54 -21.76 18.17 -11.91
CA ASP A 54 -20.34 18.23 -12.29
C ASP A 54 -19.46 18.63 -11.10
N THR A 55 -19.91 19.59 -10.28
CA THR A 55 -19.19 20.00 -9.07
C THR A 55 -19.13 18.87 -8.05
N THR A 56 -20.25 18.18 -7.79
CA THR A 56 -20.31 17.06 -6.85
C THR A 56 -19.49 15.86 -7.33
N ALA A 57 -19.60 15.49 -8.60
CA ALA A 57 -18.83 14.42 -9.21
C ALA A 57 -17.32 14.72 -9.18
N GLY A 58 -16.94 15.97 -9.48
CA GLY A 58 -15.56 16.42 -9.40
C GLY A 58 -15.00 16.39 -7.97
N ARG A 59 -15.78 16.84 -6.98
CA ARG A 59 -15.38 16.78 -5.56
C ARG A 59 -15.24 15.33 -5.07
N LEU A 60 -16.18 14.46 -5.42
CA LEU A 60 -16.13 13.04 -5.10
C LEU A 60 -14.89 12.37 -5.71
N SER A 61 -14.66 12.57 -7.02
CA SER A 61 -13.50 12.03 -7.72
C SER A 61 -12.19 12.52 -7.08
N GLY A 62 -12.10 13.81 -6.76
CA GLY A 62 -10.92 14.40 -6.15
C GLY A 62 -10.64 13.91 -4.73
N GLN A 63 -11.67 13.79 -3.88
CA GLN A 63 -11.51 13.27 -2.52
C GLN A 63 -11.12 11.79 -2.52
N THR A 64 -11.76 10.99 -3.38
CA THR A 64 -11.49 9.56 -3.43
C THR A 64 -10.15 9.24 -4.06
N ARG A 65 -9.70 10.01 -5.06
CA ARG A 65 -8.33 9.91 -5.57
C ARG A 65 -7.29 10.13 -4.46
N LYS A 66 -7.46 11.19 -3.65
CA LYS A 66 -6.57 11.45 -2.50
C LYS A 66 -6.57 10.30 -1.49
N LEU A 67 -7.73 9.67 -1.27
CA LEU A 67 -7.84 8.51 -0.40
C LEU A 67 -7.10 7.29 -0.98
N GLY A 68 -7.28 7.03 -2.28
CA GLY A 68 -6.60 5.94 -2.98
C GLY A 68 -5.09 6.11 -3.01
N GLU A 69 -4.60 7.31 -3.30
CA GLU A 69 -3.17 7.65 -3.25
C GLU A 69 -2.56 7.44 -1.85
N ARG A 70 -3.29 7.82 -0.80
CA ARG A 70 -2.87 7.58 0.59
C ARG A 70 -2.79 6.09 0.91
N ALA A 71 -3.83 5.33 0.59
CA ALA A 71 -3.84 3.88 0.78
C ALA A 71 -2.71 3.20 -0.01
N GLY A 72 -2.52 3.57 -1.28
CA GLY A 72 -1.40 3.11 -2.12
C GLY A 72 -0.04 3.41 -1.49
N GLY A 73 0.16 4.64 -1.01
CA GLY A 73 1.38 5.04 -0.31
C GLY A 73 1.61 4.25 0.99
N THR A 74 0.56 4.03 1.78
CA THR A 74 0.63 3.20 3.00
C THR A 74 1.00 1.75 2.67
N GLY A 75 0.38 1.15 1.66
CA GLY A 75 0.68 -0.21 1.21
C GLY A 75 2.16 -0.37 0.82
N LYS A 76 2.67 0.54 -0.02
CA LYS A 76 4.09 0.58 -0.41
C LYS A 76 5.02 0.77 0.78
N GLY A 77 4.65 1.64 1.72
CA GLY A 77 5.39 1.87 2.95
C GLY A 77 5.54 0.59 3.78
N ILE A 78 4.44 -0.14 3.99
CA ILE A 78 4.44 -1.40 4.74
C ILE A 78 5.38 -2.43 4.07
N VAL A 79 5.29 -2.60 2.75
CA VAL A 79 6.16 -3.54 2.00
C VAL A 79 7.63 -3.14 2.11
N THR A 80 7.93 -1.84 2.00
CA THR A 80 9.29 -1.33 2.08
C THR A 80 9.87 -1.54 3.48
N SER A 81 9.11 -1.22 4.52
CA SER A 81 9.52 -1.45 5.91
C SER A 81 9.74 -2.94 6.19
N ALA A 82 8.87 -3.82 5.70
CA ALA A 82 9.05 -5.26 5.84
C ALA A 82 10.37 -5.73 5.19
N LYS A 83 10.68 -5.26 3.98
CA LYS A 83 11.94 -5.59 3.27
C LYS A 83 13.16 -5.11 4.06
N ASN A 84 13.12 -3.89 4.58
CA ASN A 84 14.23 -3.33 5.36
C ASN A 84 14.49 -4.13 6.65
N LEU A 85 13.42 -4.53 7.36
CA LEU A 85 13.54 -5.37 8.55
C LEU A 85 14.14 -6.74 8.22
N ASN A 86 13.70 -7.37 7.13
CA ASN A 86 14.24 -8.64 6.68
C ASN A 86 15.73 -8.54 6.29
N GLN A 87 16.14 -7.42 5.68
CA GLN A 87 17.55 -7.16 5.38
C GLN A 87 18.39 -6.99 6.64
N LEU A 88 17.90 -6.24 7.64
CA LEU A 88 18.58 -6.07 8.92
C LEU A 88 18.77 -7.40 9.66
N ASP A 89 17.78 -8.30 9.63
CA ASP A 89 17.93 -9.64 10.23
C ASP A 89 18.99 -10.47 9.50
N ALA A 90 19.00 -10.42 8.16
CA ALA A 90 20.00 -11.12 7.35
C ALA A 90 21.42 -10.60 7.60
N ASP A 91 21.60 -9.28 7.69
CA ASP A 91 22.89 -8.64 7.94
C ASP A 91 23.38 -8.93 9.38
N GLY A 92 22.49 -8.85 10.37
CA GLY A 92 22.80 -9.20 11.76
C GLY A 92 23.21 -10.66 11.94
N ALA A 93 22.49 -11.59 11.29
CA ALA A 93 22.84 -13.01 11.29
C ALA A 93 24.18 -13.30 10.57
N SER A 94 24.57 -12.49 9.59
CA SER A 94 25.87 -12.60 8.93
C SER A 94 27.01 -12.09 9.82
N GLY A 95 26.81 -10.97 10.53
CA GLY A 95 27.77 -10.37 11.44
C GLY A 95 28.06 -11.26 12.65
N PHE A 96 27.02 -11.87 13.25
CA PHE A 96 27.18 -12.78 14.39
C PHE A 96 27.99 -14.04 14.02
N ARG A 97 27.73 -14.63 12.84
CA ARG A 97 28.48 -15.81 12.35
C ARG A 97 29.94 -15.49 12.03
N LYS A 98 30.23 -14.27 11.57
CA LYS A 98 31.60 -13.82 11.31
C LYS A 98 32.36 -13.59 12.62
N GLY A 99 31.76 -12.88 13.57
CA GLY A 99 32.36 -12.65 14.89
C GLY A 99 32.64 -13.95 15.64
N HIS A 100 31.75 -14.94 15.58
CA HIS A 100 31.99 -16.24 16.21
C HIS A 100 33.13 -17.02 15.54
N ARG A 101 33.25 -16.99 14.20
CA ARG A 101 34.35 -17.63 13.47
C ARG A 101 35.70 -16.97 13.77
N ASP A 102 35.72 -15.65 13.88
CA ASP A 102 36.94 -14.90 14.19
C ASP A 102 37.41 -15.19 15.63
N VAL A 103 36.48 -15.37 16.59
CA VAL A 103 36.81 -15.77 17.97
C VAL A 103 37.23 -17.24 18.07
N ASP A 104 36.54 -18.16 17.38
CA ASP A 104 36.90 -19.59 17.40
C ASP A 104 38.22 -19.87 16.65
N GLY A 105 38.54 -19.09 15.62
CA GLY A 105 39.80 -19.18 14.88
C GLY A 105 41.02 -18.68 15.64
N ASP A 106 40.82 -17.82 16.65
CA ASP A 106 41.88 -17.27 17.51
C ASP A 106 42.15 -18.17 18.74
N LEU A 107 41.34 -19.21 18.95
CA LEU A 107 41.43 -20.15 20.09
C LEU A 107 42.17 -21.46 19.77
N THR A 108 42.69 -21.64 18.55
CA THR A 108 43.55 -22.78 18.21
C THR A 108 45.01 -22.43 18.48
N TRP A 109 45.51 -22.78 19.67
CA TRP A 109 46.94 -22.81 20.02
C TRP A 109 47.58 -24.14 19.61
#